data_AF-A0A3A5AJK7-F1
#
_entry.id   AF-A0A3A5AJK7-F1
#
_cell.length_a   1.000
_cell.length_b   1.000
_cell.length_c   1.000
_cell.angle_alpha   90.00
_cell.angle_beta   90.00
_cell.angle_gamma   90.00
#
_symmetry.space_group_name_H-M   'P 1'
#
loop_
_entity.id
_entity.type
_entity.pdbx_description
1 polymer ?
#
loop_
_entity_poly.entity_id
_entity_poly.type
_entity_poly.pdbx_seq_one_letter_code
_entity_poly.pdbx_strand_id
1 'polypeptide(L)'
;MGLAFRHLPLAQKKTFLYLARKIVPEGGFLLTYEPTLLEDETREQFLDRSWLKLKLVWKAMSQEEHRNLQAHAYHCDFPEKFSLLNRFMIYLRLATQVGFLHGECLTE
;
A
#
# COMPACT_ATOMS: atom_id res chain seq x y z
N MET A 1 4.49 -5.94 -7.20
CA MET A 1 5.16 -5.58 -5.92
C MET A 1 4.16 -5.79 -4.80
N GLY A 2 4.54 -6.46 -3.72
CA GLY A 2 3.64 -6.71 -2.60
C GLY A 2 4.27 -6.28 -1.27
N LEU A 3 3.48 -5.64 -0.42
CA LEU A 3 3.83 -5.25 0.96
C LEU A 3 5.08 -4.36 1.08
N ALA A 4 5.43 -3.64 0.02
CA ALA A 4 6.64 -2.81 -0.05
C ALA A 4 6.33 -1.36 -0.41
N PHE A 5 5.29 -1.12 -1.21
CA PHE A 5 4.91 0.21 -1.64
C PHE A 5 4.38 1.07 -0.47
N ARG A 6 3.82 0.43 0.56
CA ARG A 6 3.45 1.10 1.82
C ARG A 6 4.65 1.74 2.54
N HIS A 7 5.88 1.30 2.30
CA HIS A 7 7.06 1.91 2.95
C HIS A 7 7.45 3.27 2.39
N LEU A 8 6.92 3.63 1.23
CA LEU A 8 7.16 4.94 0.63
C LEU A 8 6.19 5.96 1.21
N PRO A 9 6.64 7.13 1.72
CA PRO A 9 5.74 8.25 1.98
C PRO A 9 5.01 8.71 0.70
N LEU A 10 3.87 9.39 0.85
CA LEU A 10 3.01 9.78 -0.27
C LEU A 10 3.74 10.48 -1.42
N ALA A 11 4.67 11.39 -1.12
CA ALA A 11 5.46 12.07 -2.15
C ALA A 11 6.32 11.09 -2.98
N GLN A 12 6.95 10.12 -2.31
CA GLN A 12 7.77 9.09 -2.97
C GLN A 12 6.90 8.11 -3.77
N LYS A 13 5.69 7.77 -3.28
CA LYS A 13 4.72 6.97 -4.04
C LYS A 13 4.35 7.64 -5.36
N LYS A 14 4.08 8.95 -5.35
CA LYS A 14 3.78 9.72 -6.57
C LYS A 14 4.93 9.65 -7.56
N THR A 15 6.16 9.86 -7.09
CA THR A 15 7.37 9.75 -7.93
C THR A 15 7.52 8.35 -8.50
N PHE A 16 7.35 7.32 -7.67
CA PHE A 16 7.40 5.92 -8.12
C PHE A 16 6.38 5.63 -9.22
N LEU A 17 5.10 5.99 -9.01
CA LEU A 17 4.04 5.74 -9.99
C LEU A 17 4.28 6.51 -11.30
N TYR A 18 4.80 7.74 -11.22
CA TYR A 18 5.19 8.52 -12.38
C TYR A 18 6.35 7.87 -13.17
N LEU A 19 7.39 7.40 -12.48
CA LEU A 19 8.52 6.73 -13.12
C LEU A 19 8.10 5.37 -13.70
N ALA A 20 7.32 4.59 -12.96
CA ALA A 20 6.78 3.32 -13.42
C ALA A 20 5.97 3.51 -14.72
N ARG A 21 5.13 4.55 -14.80
CA ARG A 21 4.35 4.87 -16.00
C ARG A 21 5.22 5.14 -17.24
N LYS A 22 6.45 5.67 -17.08
CA LYS A 22 7.38 5.92 -18.18
C LYS A 22 8.09 4.67 -18.70
N ILE A 23 8.21 3.66 -17.85
CA ILE A 23 8.98 2.44 -18.13
C ILE A 23 8.06 1.30 -18.58
N VAL A 24 6.84 1.25 -18.04
CA VAL A 24 5.84 0.25 -18.43
C VAL A 24 5.41 0.54 -19.88
N PRO A 25 5.57 -0.43 -20.80
CA PRO A 25 5.22 -0.24 -22.20
C PRO A 25 3.70 -0.09 -22.37
N GLU A 26 3.28 0.35 -23.54
CA GLU A 26 1.86 0.37 -23.89
C GLU A 26 1.22 -1.02 -23.72
N GLY A 27 0.05 -1.08 -23.09
CA GLY A 27 -0.61 -2.34 -22.73
C GLY A 27 0.02 -3.10 -21.55
N GLY A 28 1.13 -2.61 -20.99
CA GLY A 28 1.75 -3.18 -19.78
C GLY A 28 0.99 -2.79 -18.51
N PHE A 29 1.14 -3.62 -17.46
CA PHE A 29 0.46 -3.42 -16.18
C PHE A 29 1.47 -3.35 -15.03
N LEU A 30 1.21 -2.44 -14.08
CA LEU A 30 1.84 -2.43 -12.77
C LEU A 30 0.87 -3.02 -11.75
N LEU A 31 1.24 -4.13 -11.13
CA LEU A 31 0.47 -4.77 -10.05
C LEU A 31 1.06 -4.44 -8.68
N THR A 32 0.25 -3.86 -7.82
CA THR A 32 0.57 -3.61 -6.40
C THR A 32 -0.41 -4.36 -5.50
N TYR A 33 0.11 -5.09 -4.52
CA TYR A 33 -0.67 -5.72 -3.46
C TYR A 33 -0.28 -5.10 -2.13
N GLU A 34 -1.14 -4.26 -1.58
CA GLU A 34 -0.84 -3.49 -0.37
C GLU A 34 -2.09 -3.41 0.51
N PRO A 35 -1.92 -3.42 1.84
CA PRO A 35 -3.01 -3.05 2.71
C PRO A 35 -3.30 -1.55 2.57
N THR A 36 -4.59 -1.20 2.55
CA THR A 36 -5.06 0.18 2.45
C THR A 36 -5.77 0.60 3.73
N LEU A 37 -5.75 1.90 3.99
CA LEU A 37 -6.62 2.50 5.00
C LEU A 37 -8.08 2.42 4.56
N LEU A 38 -8.98 2.23 5.52
CA LEU A 38 -10.38 2.59 5.30
C LEU A 38 -10.51 4.10 5.11
N GLU A 39 -11.58 4.55 4.46
CA GLU A 39 -11.74 5.97 4.11
C GLU A 39 -11.81 6.90 5.31
N ASP A 40 -12.30 6.43 6.46
CA ASP A 40 -12.40 7.20 7.70
C ASP A 40 -11.33 6.80 8.74
N GLU A 41 -10.41 5.90 8.38
CA GLU A 41 -9.39 5.38 9.28
C GLU A 41 -8.11 6.22 9.21
N THR A 42 -7.54 6.53 10.38
CA THR A 42 -6.21 7.12 10.47
C THR A 42 -5.13 6.05 10.34
N ARG A 43 -3.89 6.49 10.08
CA ARG A 43 -2.74 5.59 10.01
C ARG A 43 -2.55 4.80 11.31
N GLU A 44 -2.65 5.49 12.45
CA GLU A 44 -2.47 4.90 13.78
C GLU A 44 -3.53 3.83 14.05
N GLN A 45 -4.80 4.12 13.75
CA GLN A 45 -5.91 3.17 13.91
C GLN A 45 -5.72 1.92 13.05
N PHE A 46 -5.26 2.09 11.81
CA PHE A 46 -4.94 0.98 10.93
C PHE A 46 -3.80 0.12 11.50
N LEU A 47 -2.72 0.74 11.99
CA LEU A 47 -1.57 0.03 12.54
C LEU A 47 -1.94 -0.74 13.80
N ASP A 48 -2.72 -0.14 14.71
CA ASP A 48 -3.23 -0.78 15.91
C ASP A 48 -4.07 -2.03 15.54
N ARG A 49 -5.06 -1.87 14.65
CA ARG A 49 -5.94 -2.95 14.20
C ARG A 49 -5.17 -4.06 13.49
N SER A 50 -4.23 -3.69 12.63
CA SER A 50 -3.38 -4.64 11.91
C SER A 50 -2.52 -5.43 12.88
N TRP A 51 -1.91 -4.76 13.86
CA TRP A 51 -1.05 -5.40 14.83
C TRP A 51 -1.80 -6.40 15.72
N LEU A 52 -3.03 -6.05 16.14
CA LEU A 52 -3.91 -6.98 16.86
C LEU A 52 -4.17 -8.27 16.07
N LYS A 53 -4.43 -8.16 14.76
CA LYS A 53 -4.63 -9.32 13.89
C LYS A 53 -3.34 -10.12 13.73
N LEU A 54 -2.23 -9.46 13.43
CA LEU A 54 -0.94 -10.09 13.16
C LEU A 54 -0.40 -10.86 14.37
N LYS A 55 -0.54 -10.31 15.59
CA LYS A 55 -0.14 -10.97 16.82
C LYS A 55 -0.86 -12.31 17.07
N LEU A 56 -2.12 -12.43 16.62
CA LEU A 56 -2.91 -13.66 16.75
C LEU A 56 -2.48 -14.76 15.75
N VAL A 57 -2.01 -14.36 14.57
CA VAL A 57 -1.61 -15.30 13.50
C VAL A 57 -0.13 -15.66 13.53
N TRP A 58 0.76 -14.75 13.93
CA TRP A 58 2.20 -14.97 13.99
C TRP A 58 2.64 -15.60 15.31
N LYS A 59 2.21 -16.85 15.51
CA LYS A 59 2.43 -17.61 16.76
C LYS A 59 3.88 -18.06 16.98
N ALA A 60 4.70 -18.09 15.92
CA ALA A 60 6.09 -18.54 16.01
C ALA A 60 7.06 -17.47 16.53
N MET A 61 6.65 -16.21 16.56
CA MET A 61 7.50 -15.10 16.98
C MET A 61 7.50 -14.94 18.50
N SER A 62 8.69 -14.67 19.05
CA SER A 62 8.87 -14.22 20.43
C SER A 62 8.23 -12.85 20.66
N GLN A 63 8.01 -12.51 21.94
CA GLN A 63 7.48 -11.19 22.30
C GLN A 63 8.40 -10.04 21.89
N GLU A 64 9.71 -10.27 21.87
CA GLU A 64 10.68 -9.25 21.46
C GLU A 64 10.63 -8.98 19.96
N GLU A 65 10.60 -10.03 19.14
CA GLU A 65 10.46 -9.90 17.70
C GLU A 65 9.14 -9.22 17.32
N HIS A 66 8.06 -9.51 18.05
CA HIS A 66 6.80 -8.79 17.94
C HIS A 66 7.00 -7.29 18.19
N ARG A 67 7.60 -6.90 19.31
CA ARG A 67 7.86 -5.47 19.61
C ARG A 67 8.70 -4.79 18.53
N ASN A 68 9.73 -5.46 18.02
CA ASN A 68 10.61 -4.92 16.99
C ASN A 68 9.88 -4.71 15.65
N LEU A 69 9.07 -5.69 15.20
CA LEU A 69 8.27 -5.52 13.99
C LEU A 69 7.18 -4.45 14.15
N GLN A 70 6.56 -4.36 15.33
CA GLN A 70 5.60 -3.29 15.60
C GLN A 70 6.27 -1.93 15.48
N ALA A 71 7.39 -1.72 16.17
CA ALA A 71 8.13 -0.46 16.10
C ALA A 71 8.53 -0.14 14.66
N HIS A 72 9.03 -1.12 13.91
CA HIS A 72 9.32 -0.96 12.48
C HIS A 72 8.10 -0.48 11.69
N ALA A 73 6.95 -1.15 11.80
CA ALA A 73 5.74 -0.74 11.09
C ALA A 73 5.31 0.69 11.45
N TYR A 74 5.36 1.06 12.73
CA TYR A 74 4.98 2.41 13.18
C TYR A 74 5.92 3.51 12.71
N HIS A 75 7.16 3.20 12.32
CA HIS A 75 8.09 4.17 11.77
C HIS A 75 8.19 4.12 10.25
N CYS A 76 7.92 2.97 9.64
CA CYS A 76 8.23 2.72 8.23
C CYS A 76 7.00 2.49 7.36
N ASP A 77 5.81 2.17 7.89
CA ASP A 77 4.62 1.95 7.08
C ASP A 77 3.80 3.23 6.93
N PHE A 78 3.47 3.58 5.69
CA PHE A 78 2.63 4.70 5.28
C PHE A 78 1.51 4.17 4.38
N PRO A 79 0.56 3.37 4.89
CA PRO A 79 -0.59 2.95 4.08
C PRO A 79 -1.39 4.17 3.64
N GLU A 80 -2.02 4.08 2.46
CA GLU A 80 -2.88 5.13 1.93
C GLU A 80 -4.30 4.60 1.79
N LYS A 81 -5.27 5.51 1.71
CA LYS A 81 -6.64 5.18 1.31
C LYS A 81 -6.65 4.71 -0.14
N PHE A 82 -7.49 3.72 -0.43
CA PHE A 82 -7.66 3.25 -1.80
C PHE A 82 -8.11 4.38 -2.74
N SER A 83 -9.08 5.21 -2.29
CA SER A 83 -9.58 6.33 -3.09
C SER A 83 -8.47 7.29 -3.51
N LEU A 84 -7.50 7.54 -2.62
CA LEU A 84 -6.38 8.44 -2.87
C LEU A 84 -5.42 7.86 -3.91
N LEU A 85 -5.04 6.58 -3.77
CA LEU A 85 -4.18 5.90 -4.74
C LEU A 85 -4.84 5.82 -6.12
N ASN A 86 -6.14 5.49 -6.16
CA ASN A 86 -6.92 5.40 -7.38
C ASN A 86 -6.97 6.75 -8.12
N ARG A 87 -7.18 7.86 -7.41
CA ARG A 87 -7.14 9.20 -8.01
C ARG A 87 -5.81 9.50 -8.69
N PHE A 88 -4.67 9.14 -8.08
CA PHE A 88 -3.36 9.37 -8.71
C PHE A 88 -3.16 8.51 -9.95
N MET A 89 -3.56 7.25 -9.92
CA MET A 89 -3.46 6.38 -11.09
C MET A 89 -4.34 6.89 -12.24
N ILE A 90 -5.58 7.31 -11.96
CA ILE A 90 -6.46 7.93 -12.95
C ILE A 90 -5.83 9.21 -13.50
N TYR A 91 -5.32 10.11 -12.64
CA TYR A 91 -4.68 11.35 -13.09
C TYR A 91 -3.49 11.08 -14.01
N LEU A 92 -2.62 10.14 -13.64
CA LEU A 92 -1.47 9.75 -14.48
C LEU A 92 -1.91 9.16 -15.83
N ARG A 93 -3.04 8.43 -15.87
CA ARG A 93 -3.65 7.94 -17.11
C ARG A 93 -4.23 9.05 -17.97
N LEU A 94 -5.02 9.95 -17.38
CA LEU A 94 -5.65 11.05 -18.12
C LEU A 94 -4.62 12.04 -18.65
N ALA A 95 -3.55 12.29 -17.91
CA ALA A 95 -2.42 13.09 -18.37
C ALA A 95 -1.65 12.45 -19.55
N THR A 96 -1.91 11.18 -19.90
CA THR A 96 -1.13 10.42 -20.90
C THR A 96 -1.93 9.51 -21.86
N GLN A 97 -3.26 9.62 -21.92
CA GLN A 97 -4.14 8.85 -22.84
C GLN A 97 -3.98 7.29 -22.88
N VAL A 98 -3.70 6.58 -21.77
CA VAL A 98 -3.61 5.08 -21.79
C VAL A 98 -4.16 4.39 -20.53
N GLY A 99 -4.69 3.17 -20.66
CA GLY A 99 -5.51 2.40 -19.71
C GLY A 99 -4.88 1.89 -18.39
N PHE A 100 -5.64 1.94 -17.28
CA PHE A 100 -5.43 1.15 -16.06
C PHE A 100 -6.66 0.26 -15.82
N LEU A 101 -6.44 -1.00 -15.44
CA LEU A 101 -7.49 -1.93 -14.99
C LEU A 101 -7.31 -2.22 -13.49
N HIS A 102 -8.44 -2.36 -12.80
CA HIS A 102 -8.52 -2.63 -11.37
C HIS A 102 -9.19 -4.00 -11.15
N GLY A 103 -8.70 -4.76 -10.16
CA GLY A 103 -9.34 -5.95 -9.63
C GLY A 103 -9.30 -5.91 -8.10
N GLU A 104 -10.45 -6.11 -7.47
CA GLU A 104 -10.57 -6.30 -6.03
C GLU A 104 -10.29 -7.76 -5.67
N CYS A 105 -9.47 -8.01 -4.65
CA CYS A 105 -9.38 -9.32 -4.03
C CYS A 105 -10.28 -9.30 -2.79
N LEU A 106 -11.48 -9.86 -2.94
CA LEU A 106 -12.35 -10.17 -1.80
C LEU A 106 -11.71 -11.35 -1.06
N THR A 107 -11.03 -11.09 0.05
CA THR A 107 -10.67 -12.14 1.00
C THR A 107 -11.77 -12.25 2.03
N GLU A 108 -12.45 -13.41 2.02
CA GLU A 108 -13.38 -13.90 3.05
C GLU A 108 -12.74 -13.93 4.45
#